data_AF-A0A497KYD8-F1
#
_entry.id   AF-A0A497KYD8-F1
#
_cell.length_a   1.000
_cell.length_b   1.000
_cell.length_c   1.000
_cell.angle_alpha   90.00
_cell.angle_beta   90.00
_cell.angle_gamma   90.00
#
_symmetry.space_group_name_H-M   'P 1'
#
loop_
_entity.id
_entity.type
_entity.pdbx_description
1 polymer ?
#
loop_
_entity_poly.entity_id
_entity_poly.type
_entity_poly.pdbx_seq_one_letter_code
_entity_poly.pdbx_strand_id
1 'polypeptide(L)'
;MKLLQTWAKAPFLKDADVLIVSECLKHIYPEVATEFSEGRAVLTVCPEAEQNAIVYGKLASMIRSSPPKTITVLTVECSPHCYLLHAAVNEAIYIADSSIPVSHFVCLNGEIIEVSNDAIRLARYLHLVQKALDNDPWLREKLGELSLEQQAEIRRQQCV
;
A
#
# COMPACT_ATOMS: atom_id res chain seq x y z
N MET A 1 9.76 11.92 5.94
CA MET A 1 10.02 11.63 7.37
C MET A 1 9.55 10.21 7.67
N LYS A 2 10.11 9.52 8.66
CA LYS A 2 9.62 8.19 9.05
C LYS A 2 8.25 8.31 9.72
N LEU A 3 7.28 7.52 9.28
CA LEU A 3 5.90 7.57 9.75
C LEU A 3 5.84 7.34 11.27
N LEU A 4 6.47 6.28 11.78
CA LEU A 4 6.43 5.96 13.20
C LEU A 4 7.13 6.99 14.09
N GLN A 5 8.18 7.63 13.57
CA GLN A 5 8.95 8.65 14.29
C GLN A 5 8.30 10.05 14.24
N THR A 6 7.24 10.23 13.45
CA THR A 6 6.56 11.53 13.31
C THR A 6 5.56 11.73 14.45
N TRP A 7 5.58 12.88 15.11
CA TRP A 7 4.61 13.20 16.15
C TRP A 7 3.18 13.25 15.60
N ALA A 8 2.21 12.60 16.27
CA ALA A 8 0.84 12.50 15.75
C ALA A 8 0.11 13.85 15.63
N LYS A 9 0.55 14.88 16.37
CA LYS A 9 0.01 16.25 16.32
C LYS A 9 0.89 17.21 15.52
N ALA A 10 1.79 16.68 14.69
CA ALA A 10 2.69 17.53 13.91
C ALA A 10 1.87 18.51 13.04
N PRO A 11 2.14 19.83 13.11
CA PRO A 11 1.30 20.83 12.45
C PRO A 11 1.22 20.67 10.93
N PHE A 12 2.28 20.16 10.30
CA PHE A 12 2.35 19.98 8.85
C PHE A 12 1.44 18.86 8.32
N LEU A 13 0.87 18.02 9.19
CA LEU A 13 -0.08 16.96 8.78
C LEU A 13 -1.51 17.48 8.63
N LYS A 14 -1.86 18.51 9.39
CA LYS A 14 -3.23 19.04 9.43
C LYS A 14 -3.54 19.77 8.11
N ASP A 15 -4.68 19.46 7.51
CA ASP A 15 -5.16 20.04 6.25
C ASP A 15 -4.20 19.85 5.05
N ALA A 16 -3.21 18.96 5.18
CA ALA A 16 -2.23 18.67 4.15
C ALA A 16 -2.66 17.52 3.24
N ASP A 17 -2.19 17.53 2.00
CA ASP A 17 -2.18 16.36 1.13
C ASP A 17 -1.01 15.46 1.56
N VAL A 18 -1.30 14.35 2.25
CA VAL A 18 -0.28 13.47 2.83
C VAL A 18 0.05 12.34 1.85
N LEU A 19 1.33 12.12 1.59
CA LEU A 19 1.84 10.94 0.89
C LEU A 19 2.46 9.98 1.90
N ILE A 20 1.98 8.73 1.92
CA ILE A 20 2.62 7.62 2.62
C ILE A 20 3.28 6.75 1.55
N VAL A 21 4.61 6.68 1.55
CA VAL A 21 5.38 5.94 0.55
C VAL A 21 6.18 4.79 1.17
N SER A 22 6.19 3.62 0.52
CA SER A 22 7.06 2.53 0.94
C SER A 22 8.52 2.94 0.79
N GLU A 23 9.33 2.67 1.81
CA GLU A 23 10.70 3.20 1.87
C GLU A 23 11.61 2.71 0.73
N CYS A 24 11.53 1.43 0.38
CA CYS A 24 12.32 0.84 -0.70
C CYS A 24 12.05 1.48 -2.07
N LEU A 25 10.84 2.00 -2.31
CA LEU A 25 10.47 2.64 -3.57
C LEU A 25 11.36 3.84 -3.87
N LYS A 26 11.77 4.58 -2.84
CA LYS A 26 12.65 5.76 -3.01
C LYS A 26 14.04 5.40 -3.53
N HIS A 27 14.42 4.13 -3.41
CA HIS A 27 15.70 3.62 -3.88
C HIS A 27 15.58 2.91 -5.23
N ILE A 28 14.47 2.20 -5.47
CA ILE A 28 14.26 1.42 -6.69
C ILE A 28 13.72 2.29 -7.83
N TYR A 29 12.76 3.18 -7.53
CA TYR A 29 12.11 4.09 -8.49
C TYR A 29 12.09 5.53 -7.92
N PRO A 30 13.26 6.18 -7.78
CA PRO A 30 13.37 7.51 -7.18
C PRO A 30 12.58 8.59 -7.93
N GLU A 31 12.47 8.47 -9.25
CA GLU A 31 11.70 9.38 -10.11
C GLU A 31 10.20 9.36 -9.77
N VAL A 32 9.62 8.16 -9.66
CA VAL A 32 8.24 7.95 -9.22
C VAL A 32 8.00 8.54 -7.84
N ALA A 33 8.90 8.26 -6.90
CA ALA A 33 8.77 8.77 -5.54
C ALA A 33 8.87 10.29 -5.48
N THR A 34 9.68 10.90 -6.35
CA THR A 34 9.86 12.36 -6.45
C THR A 34 8.60 13.02 -7.00
N GLU A 35 8.07 12.52 -8.11
CA GLU A 35 6.84 13.04 -8.74
C GLU A 35 5.65 13.02 -7.76
N PHE A 36 5.45 11.90 -7.06
CA PHE A 36 4.39 11.80 -6.06
C PHE A 36 4.63 12.70 -4.84
N SER A 37 5.87 13.07 -4.53
CA SER A 37 6.19 13.90 -3.36
C SER A 37 5.87 15.38 -3.56
N GLU A 38 5.70 15.84 -4.80
CA GLU A 38 5.50 17.26 -5.09
C GLU A 38 4.24 17.81 -4.41
N GLY A 39 4.41 18.88 -3.62
CA GLY A 39 3.33 19.54 -2.90
C GLY A 39 2.71 18.75 -1.74
N ARG A 40 3.26 17.58 -1.38
CA ARG A 40 2.69 16.70 -0.35
C ARG A 40 3.54 16.62 0.92
N ALA A 41 2.89 16.35 2.05
CA ALA A 41 3.55 15.98 3.29
C ALA A 41 3.97 14.50 3.24
N VAL A 42 5.27 14.23 3.07
CA VAL A 42 5.78 12.88 2.81
C VAL A 42 6.18 12.12 4.08
N LEU A 43 5.49 11.01 4.32
CA LEU A 43 5.79 10.00 5.32
C LEU A 43 6.29 8.72 4.63
N THR A 44 7.34 8.12 5.17
CA THR A 44 7.94 6.87 4.67
C THR A 44 7.78 5.77 5.71
N VAL A 45 7.50 4.55 5.28
CA VAL A 45 7.30 3.39 6.16
C VAL A 45 7.74 2.10 5.47
N CYS A 46 8.28 1.17 6.25
CA CYS A 46 8.48 -0.22 5.85
C CYS A 46 7.85 -1.11 6.91
N PRO A 47 6.65 -1.67 6.69
CA PRO A 47 5.96 -2.40 7.75
C PRO A 47 6.66 -3.70 8.17
N GLU A 48 7.55 -4.24 7.33
CA GLU A 48 8.46 -5.35 7.68
C GLU A 48 9.48 -4.91 8.74
N ALA A 49 10.08 -3.73 8.59
CA ALA A 49 11.05 -3.20 9.56
C ALA A 49 10.39 -2.62 10.82
N GLU A 50 9.18 -2.08 10.69
CA GLU A 50 8.53 -1.23 11.69
C GLU A 50 7.37 -1.90 12.46
N GLN A 51 7.09 -3.18 12.19
CA GLN A 51 5.97 -3.97 12.72
C GLN A 51 4.59 -3.39 12.37
N ASN A 52 3.93 -4.07 11.44
CA ASN A 52 2.58 -3.77 10.96
C ASN A 52 1.60 -3.24 12.02
N ALA A 53 1.41 -3.97 13.14
CA ALA A 53 0.44 -3.61 14.20
C ALA A 53 0.62 -2.17 14.72
N ILE A 54 1.86 -1.69 14.81
CA ILE A 54 2.19 -0.35 15.30
C ILE A 54 1.78 0.71 14.26
N VAL A 55 1.90 0.40 12.97
CA VAL A 55 1.55 1.29 11.86
C VAL A 55 0.04 1.63 11.88
N TYR A 56 -0.83 0.65 12.10
CA TYR A 56 -2.29 0.87 12.20
C TYR A 56 -2.66 1.91 13.26
N GLY A 57 -2.21 1.67 14.50
CA GLY A 57 -2.55 2.55 15.63
C GLY A 57 -1.95 3.95 15.46
N LYS A 58 -0.74 4.04 14.90
CA LYS A 58 -0.10 5.33 14.61
C LYS A 58 -0.88 6.14 13.59
N LEU A 59 -1.30 5.52 12.49
CA LEU A 59 -2.11 6.14 11.45
C LEU A 59 -3.44 6.65 12.00
N ALA A 60 -4.16 5.81 12.74
CA ALA A 60 -5.44 6.21 13.36
C ALA A 60 -5.24 7.41 14.31
N SER A 61 -4.17 7.39 15.13
CA SER A 61 -3.84 8.50 16.02
C SER A 61 -3.51 9.79 15.26
N MET A 62 -2.74 9.72 14.17
CA MET A 62 -2.44 10.87 13.30
C MET A 62 -3.72 11.43 12.68
N ILE A 63 -4.56 10.59 12.10
CA ILE A 63 -5.84 10.98 11.48
C ILE A 63 -6.74 11.71 12.48
N ARG A 64 -6.87 11.20 13.71
CA ARG A 64 -7.71 11.86 14.74
C ARG A 64 -7.08 13.13 15.32
N SER A 65 -5.75 13.20 15.38
CA SER A 65 -5.04 14.29 16.07
C SER A 65 -4.74 15.49 15.17
N SER A 66 -4.39 15.22 13.91
CA SER A 66 -4.04 16.19 12.88
C SER A 66 -4.63 15.71 11.55
N PRO A 67 -5.96 15.84 11.35
CA PRO A 67 -6.64 15.28 10.19
C PRO A 67 -6.04 15.84 8.89
N PRO A 68 -5.50 14.97 8.02
CA PRO A 68 -5.09 15.37 6.68
C PRO A 68 -6.28 15.76 5.81
N LYS A 69 -6.01 16.52 4.75
CA LYS A 69 -7.00 16.81 3.70
C LYS A 69 -7.22 15.58 2.80
N THR A 70 -6.14 14.92 2.41
CA THR A 70 -6.14 13.67 1.64
C THR A 70 -5.02 12.76 2.10
N ILE A 71 -5.17 11.46 1.88
CA ILE A 71 -4.09 10.47 2.05
C ILE A 71 -3.87 9.77 0.72
N THR A 72 -2.64 9.80 0.24
CA THR A 72 -2.18 9.01 -0.91
C THR A 72 -1.21 7.95 -0.40
N VAL A 73 -1.44 6.68 -0.74
CA VAL A 73 -0.54 5.57 -0.42
C VAL A 73 0.14 5.12 -1.69
N LEU A 74 1.47 5.04 -1.68
CA LEU A 74 2.27 4.59 -2.81
C LEU A 74 3.26 3.52 -2.36
N THR A 75 3.18 2.32 -2.92
CA THR A 75 4.14 1.25 -2.60
C THR A 75 4.71 0.59 -3.84
N VAL A 76 5.78 -0.20 -3.67
CA VAL A 76 6.07 -1.26 -4.66
C VAL A 76 4.93 -2.27 -4.69
N GLU A 77 4.65 -2.82 -5.87
CA GLU A 77 3.71 -3.93 -6.05
C GLU A 77 4.31 -5.25 -5.53
N CYS A 78 3.45 -6.25 -5.28
CA CYS A 78 3.77 -7.65 -4.97
C CYS A 78 4.30 -7.94 -3.55
N SER A 79 4.86 -6.97 -2.82
CA SER A 79 5.33 -7.26 -1.47
C SER A 79 4.18 -7.43 -0.46
N PRO A 80 4.09 -8.54 0.29
CA PRO A 80 3.03 -8.75 1.28
C PRO A 80 2.97 -7.66 2.34
N HIS A 81 4.12 -7.14 2.78
CA HIS A 81 4.15 -6.06 3.77
C HIS A 81 3.66 -4.73 3.20
N CYS A 82 3.84 -4.49 1.89
CA CYS A 82 3.32 -3.30 1.22
C CYS A 82 1.81 -3.35 1.11
N TYR A 83 1.24 -4.50 0.74
CA TYR A 83 -0.21 -4.71 0.81
C TYR A 83 -0.80 -4.41 2.21
N LEU A 84 -0.13 -4.87 3.27
CA LEU A 84 -0.57 -4.60 4.65
C LEU A 84 -0.58 -3.11 5.00
N LEU A 85 0.25 -2.28 4.36
CA LEU A 85 0.18 -0.83 4.54
C LEU A 85 -1.12 -0.23 3.96
N HIS A 86 -1.52 -0.68 2.77
CA HIS A 86 -2.78 -0.26 2.16
C HIS A 86 -3.97 -0.66 3.04
N ALA A 87 -3.97 -1.90 3.53
CA ALA A 87 -4.97 -2.37 4.47
C ALA A 87 -4.94 -1.57 5.78
N ALA A 88 -3.76 -1.17 6.26
CA ALA A 88 -3.60 -0.38 7.47
C ALA A 88 -4.17 1.03 7.38
N VAL A 89 -4.03 1.68 6.23
CA VAL A 89 -4.66 2.99 6.01
C VAL A 89 -6.19 2.85 6.01
N ASN A 90 -6.74 1.83 5.35
CA ASN A 90 -8.19 1.57 5.35
C ASN A 90 -8.75 1.30 6.73
N GLU A 91 -8.05 0.46 7.51
CA GLU A 91 -8.45 0.14 8.87
C GLU A 91 -8.29 1.35 9.81
N ALA A 92 -7.24 2.17 9.61
CA ALA A 92 -7.06 3.39 10.39
C ALA A 92 -8.18 4.42 10.14
N ILE A 93 -8.64 4.56 8.91
CA ILE A 93 -9.80 5.39 8.56
C ILE A 93 -11.07 4.87 9.26
N TYR A 94 -11.29 3.55 9.22
CA TYR A 94 -12.41 2.90 9.90
C TYR A 94 -12.37 3.11 11.43
N ILE A 95 -11.23 2.84 12.07
CA ILE A 95 -11.04 3.01 13.52
C ILE A 95 -11.17 4.48 13.94
N ALA A 96 -10.69 5.40 13.10
CA ALA A 96 -10.77 6.83 13.37
C ALA A 96 -12.17 7.43 13.15
N ASP A 97 -13.10 6.66 12.54
CA ASP A 97 -14.40 7.13 12.07
C ASP A 97 -14.28 8.38 11.19
N SER A 98 -13.39 8.29 10.19
CA SER A 98 -13.02 9.40 9.33
C SER A 98 -13.55 9.23 7.91
N SER A 99 -13.86 10.36 7.25
CA SER A 99 -14.27 10.40 5.85
C SER A 99 -13.19 11.00 4.93
N ILE A 100 -11.93 10.98 5.36
CA ILE A 100 -10.82 11.53 4.56
C ILE A 100 -10.70 10.72 3.25
N PRO A 101 -10.60 11.38 2.10
CA PRO A 101 -10.33 10.71 0.83
C PRO A 101 -8.98 9.99 0.86
N VAL A 102 -8.99 8.72 0.46
CA VAL A 102 -7.79 7.89 0.33
C VAL A 102 -7.65 7.38 -1.10
N SER A 103 -6.48 7.60 -1.69
CA SER A 103 -6.06 7.03 -2.98
C SER A 103 -4.90 6.07 -2.78
N HIS A 104 -4.93 4.93 -3.46
CA HIS A 104 -3.89 3.91 -3.36
C HIS A 104 -3.26 3.66 -4.72
N PHE A 105 -1.93 3.64 -4.73
CA PHE A 105 -1.13 3.39 -5.92
C PHE A 105 -0.06 2.37 -5.61
N VAL A 106 0.24 1.56 -6.62
CA VAL A 106 1.30 0.56 -6.61
C VAL A 106 2.20 0.79 -7.81
N CYS A 107 3.51 0.60 -7.60
CA CYS A 107 4.52 0.69 -8.63
C CYS A 107 4.92 -0.73 -9.05
N LEU A 108 4.54 -1.10 -10.27
CA LEU A 108 4.90 -2.37 -10.90
C LEU A 108 5.91 -2.09 -12.01
N ASN A 109 7.17 -2.46 -11.79
CA ASN A 109 8.25 -2.28 -12.77
C ASN A 109 8.43 -0.83 -13.27
N GLY A 110 8.15 0.16 -12.41
CA GLY A 110 8.21 1.60 -12.75
C GLY A 110 6.89 2.17 -13.27
N GLU A 111 5.90 1.33 -13.56
CA GLU A 111 4.56 1.76 -13.95
C GLU A 111 3.65 1.93 -12.73
N ILE A 112 2.86 3.01 -12.72
CA ILE A 112 1.95 3.34 -11.63
C ILE A 112 0.55 2.86 -11.95
N ILE A 113 0.00 2.06 -11.04
CA ILE A 113 -1.34 1.51 -11.15
C ILE A 113 -2.15 2.00 -9.96
N GLU A 114 -3.33 2.56 -10.23
CA GLU A 114 -4.29 2.90 -9.17
C GLU A 114 -5.02 1.65 -8.71
N VAL A 115 -5.15 1.50 -7.39
CA VAL A 115 -5.82 0.36 -6.75
C VAL A 115 -7.01 0.87 -5.95
N SER A 116 -8.19 0.29 -6.17
CA SER A 116 -9.38 0.68 -5.43
C SER A 116 -9.36 0.16 -3.99
N ASN A 117 -10.08 0.85 -3.12
CA ASN A 117 -10.35 0.39 -1.75
C ASN A 117 -10.95 -1.03 -1.71
N ASP A 118 -11.79 -1.36 -2.69
CA ASP A 118 -12.45 -2.67 -2.76
C ASP A 118 -11.49 -3.77 -3.19
N ALA A 119 -10.52 -3.49 -4.07
CA ALA A 119 -9.47 -4.45 -4.40
C ALA A 119 -8.63 -4.80 -3.17
N ILE A 120 -8.25 -3.80 -2.36
CA ILE A 120 -7.50 -4.00 -1.11
C ILE A 120 -8.33 -4.81 -0.10
N ARG A 121 -9.62 -4.51 0.04
CA ARG A 121 -10.51 -5.28 0.92
C ARG A 121 -10.70 -6.70 0.42
N LEU A 122 -10.92 -6.90 -0.88
CA LEU A 122 -11.14 -8.20 -1.51
C LEU A 122 -9.95 -9.13 -1.30
N ALA A 123 -8.72 -8.61 -1.33
CA ALA A 123 -7.50 -9.38 -1.05
C ALA A 123 -7.47 -9.99 0.38
N ARG A 124 -8.28 -9.49 1.33
CA ARG A 124 -8.47 -10.10 2.67
C ARG A 124 -9.41 -11.32 2.64
N TYR A 125 -10.22 -11.46 1.59
CA TYR A 125 -11.23 -12.50 1.44
C TYR A 125 -10.79 -13.50 0.36
N LEU A 126 -9.88 -14.42 0.73
CA LEU A 126 -9.27 -15.37 -0.21
C LEU A 126 -10.29 -16.21 -1.00
N HIS A 127 -11.47 -16.50 -0.44
CA HIS A 127 -12.54 -17.20 -1.17
C HIS A 127 -13.13 -16.37 -2.32
N LEU A 128 -13.15 -15.04 -2.21
CA LEU A 128 -13.55 -14.14 -3.30
C LEU A 128 -12.43 -13.96 -4.32
N VAL A 129 -11.17 -13.91 -3.87
CA VAL A 129 -9.99 -13.94 -4.75
C VAL A 129 -10.00 -15.22 -5.59
N GLN A 130 -10.23 -16.38 -4.96
CA GLN A 130 -10.35 -17.65 -5.65
C GLN A 130 -11.49 -17.62 -6.67
N LYS A 131 -12.66 -17.10 -6.30
CA LYS A 131 -13.78 -16.97 -7.22
C LYS A 131 -13.45 -16.06 -8.41
N ALA A 132 -12.71 -14.98 -8.21
CA ALA A 132 -12.22 -14.14 -9.31
C ALA A 132 -11.27 -14.91 -10.22
N LEU A 133 -10.33 -15.65 -9.63
CA LEU A 133 -9.34 -16.48 -10.34
C LEU A 133 -9.97 -17.64 -11.13
N ASP A 134 -11.12 -18.16 -10.69
CA ASP A 134 -11.87 -19.19 -11.40
C ASP A 134 -12.71 -18.64 -12.55
N ASN A 135 -13.21 -17.41 -12.41
CA ASN A 135 -14.06 -16.76 -13.41
C ASN A 135 -13.27 -16.07 -14.51
N ASP A 136 -12.01 -15.69 -14.25
CA ASP A 136 -11.17 -14.97 -15.20
C ASP A 136 -9.80 -15.64 -15.39
N PRO A 137 -9.62 -16.44 -16.45
CA PRO A 137 -8.35 -17.08 -16.77
C PRO A 137 -7.19 -16.08 -16.95
N TRP A 138 -7.49 -14.84 -17.34
CA TRP A 138 -6.49 -13.79 -17.53
C TRP A 138 -5.70 -13.51 -16.24
N LEU A 139 -6.35 -13.59 -15.07
CA LEU A 139 -5.68 -13.40 -13.78
C LEU A 139 -4.61 -14.47 -13.52
N ARG A 140 -4.87 -15.73 -13.91
CA ARG A 140 -3.90 -16.83 -13.77
C ARG A 140 -2.72 -16.65 -14.72
N GLU A 141 -2.99 -16.23 -15.95
CA GLU A 141 -1.95 -15.94 -16.94
C GLU A 141 -1.03 -14.82 -16.46
N LYS A 142 -1.60 -13.68 -16.05
CA LYS A 142 -0.81 -12.55 -15.54
C LYS A 142 -0.06 -12.84 -14.26
N LEU A 143 -0.63 -13.61 -13.33
CA LEU A 143 0.11 -14.05 -12.15
C LEU A 143 1.33 -14.88 -12.57
N GLY A 144 1.21 -15.74 -13.58
CA GLY A 144 2.32 -16.55 -14.10
C GLY A 144 3.39 -15.74 -14.82
N GLU A 145 3.03 -14.62 -15.45
CA GLU A 145 3.98 -13.69 -16.06
C GLU A 145 4.77 -12.86 -15.03
N LEU A 146 4.11 -12.47 -13.94
CA LEU A 146 4.66 -11.50 -12.97
C LEU A 146 5.31 -12.17 -11.76
N SER A 147 4.79 -13.30 -11.27
CA SER A 147 5.25 -13.94 -10.03
C SER A 147 6.41 -14.90 -10.28
N LEU A 148 7.60 -14.51 -9.84
CA LEU A 148 8.78 -15.40 -9.86
C LEU A 148 8.58 -16.67 -9.01
N GLU A 149 7.80 -16.58 -7.93
CA GLU A 149 7.44 -17.72 -7.09
C GLU A 149 6.62 -18.74 -7.88
N GLN A 150 5.56 -18.29 -8.56
CA GLN A 150 4.71 -19.17 -9.36
C GLN A 150 5.47 -19.75 -10.56
N GLN A 151 6.30 -18.96 -11.23
CA GLN A 151 7.17 -19.45 -12.32
C GLN A 151 8.13 -20.54 -11.84
N ALA A 152 8.66 -20.43 -10.62
CA ALA A 152 9.50 -21.45 -10.03
C ALA A 152 8.70 -22.74 -9.74
N GLU A 153 7.47 -22.61 -9.25
CA GLU A 153 6.59 -23.75 -8.99
C GLU A 153 6.21 -24.51 -10.27
N ILE A 154 5.78 -23.79 -11.31
CA ILE A 154 5.43 -24.38 -12.62
C ILE A 154 6.61 -25.16 -13.21
N ARG A 155 7.82 -24.58 -13.14
CA ARG A 155 9.04 -25.26 -13.62
C ARG A 155 9.32 -26.56 -12.85
N ARG A 156 9.12 -26.58 -11.53
CA ARG A 156 9.30 -27.80 -10.71
C ARG A 156 8.31 -28.89 -11.10
N GLN A 157 7.05 -28.54 -11.39
CA GLN A 157 6.02 -29.50 -11.78
C GLN A 157 6.27 -30.11 -13.17
N GLN A 158 6.97 -29.40 -14.07
CA GLN A 158 7.33 -29.91 -15.40
C GLN A 158 8.57 -30.81 -15.42
N CYS A 159 9.37 -30.82 -14.35
CA CYS A 159 10.56 -31.67 -14.21
C CYS A 159 10.28 -33.01 -13.51
N VAL A 160 9.04 -33.26 -13.10
CA VAL A 160 8.55 -34.52 -12.49
C VAL A 160 7.71 -35.28 -13.51
#